data_AF-A0A0U3B5T7-F1
#
_entry.id   AF-A0A0U3B5T7-F1
#
_cell.length_a   1.000
_cell.length_b   1.000
_cell.length_c   1.000
_cell.angle_alpha   90.00
_cell.angle_beta   90.00
_cell.angle_gamma   90.00
#
_symmetry.space_group_name_H-M   'P 1'
#
loop_
_entity.id
_entity.type
_entity.pdbx_description
1 polymer ?
#
loop_
_entity_poly.entity_id
_entity_poly.type
_entity_poly.pdbx_seq_one_letter_code
_entity_poly.pdbx_strand_id
1 'polypeptide(L)'
;MPSNKKHSCGRPPVAVLFFQSNVAICFLVPVLLLLCTKAFADDIDRANEALTYIETNLTGDSYIEPLDITALEQHLGALSLVLENYQLDGDDGRLVRYNRIQAIEWLNFHRLHTDKIVDIAQVEMAIRDTNILVQQIPYREASSLQYGAGLMAMHLLESTDMAYEFWRECAGLQHAGCMNILASGHFTGENGIPVDFEQAVLWHQGVYNTGTDFRCAGFYSANQLAQLSFHFPQYDTGGTWQEWSEKSDALMKQVRERAGEQVHCLRWNQDTIIAVMNFATEGELDHQRLDEALSMIEDKALFEATLMLKNGADLSQAPNVLDAIEYDFERCYIALQLTLFAKYSGLLQQKAMLEDYLRSTGQCTWGSALIDKLQTAGRW
;
A
#
# COMPACT_ATOMS: atom_id res chain seq x y z
N MET A 1 39.22 12.68 -20.29
CA MET A 1 40.46 12.15 -19.66
C MET A 1 40.29 12.23 -18.14
N PRO A 2 40.70 11.22 -17.37
CA PRO A 2 39.77 10.17 -16.95
C PRO A 2 39.73 9.91 -15.44
N SER A 3 38.63 9.32 -14.93
CA SER A 3 38.71 8.04 -14.20
C SER A 3 37.33 7.37 -14.09
N ASN A 4 37.11 6.37 -14.94
CA ASN A 4 36.13 5.32 -14.71
C ASN A 4 36.64 4.44 -13.56
N LYS A 5 35.89 4.34 -12.47
CA LYS A 5 36.02 3.22 -11.52
C LYS A 5 34.77 2.35 -11.62
N LYS A 6 34.91 1.27 -12.38
CA LYS A 6 34.02 0.11 -12.29
C LYS A 6 34.32 -0.57 -10.95
N HIS A 7 33.36 -0.57 -10.04
CA HIS A 7 33.38 -1.46 -8.89
C HIS A 7 32.77 -2.80 -9.32
N SER A 8 33.61 -3.82 -9.38
CA SER A 8 33.20 -5.21 -9.51
C SER A 8 32.56 -5.68 -8.20
N CYS A 9 31.31 -6.14 -8.26
CA CYS A 9 30.74 -6.96 -7.19
C CYS A 9 31.48 -8.31 -7.18
N GLY A 10 32.39 -8.47 -6.22
CA GLY A 10 32.92 -9.79 -5.88
C GLY A 10 31.84 -10.58 -5.15
N ARG A 11 31.65 -11.85 -5.51
CA ARG A 11 30.84 -12.79 -4.73
C ARG A 11 31.35 -12.81 -3.28
N PRO A 12 30.47 -12.89 -2.26
CA PRO A 12 30.92 -13.12 -0.91
C PRO A 12 31.56 -14.51 -0.79
N PRO A 13 32.51 -14.70 0.15
CA PRO A 13 33.11 -16.00 0.38
C PRO A 13 32.08 -16.94 0.99
N VAL A 14 32.07 -18.18 0.50
CA VAL A 14 31.37 -19.30 1.14
C VAL A 14 31.94 -19.47 2.55
N ALA A 15 31.12 -19.24 3.57
CA ALA A 15 31.49 -19.43 4.96
C ALA A 15 31.57 -20.93 5.26
N VAL A 16 32.78 -21.42 5.57
CA VAL A 16 33.02 -22.77 6.04
C VAL A 16 32.90 -22.77 7.57
N LEU A 17 31.83 -23.36 8.09
CA LEU A 17 31.65 -23.58 9.54
C LEU A 17 32.63 -24.65 10.04
N PHE A 18 33.49 -24.29 11.00
CA PHE A 18 34.34 -25.23 11.74
C PHE A 18 33.69 -25.58 13.09
N PHE A 19 33.38 -26.85 13.31
CA PHE A 19 33.00 -27.39 14.63
C PHE A 19 34.23 -28.01 15.32
N GLN A 20 34.57 -27.53 16.52
CA GLN A 20 35.41 -28.26 17.48
C GLN A 20 34.52 -29.02 18.46
N SER A 21 34.67 -30.35 18.53
CA SER A 21 34.01 -31.18 19.54
C SER A 21 34.98 -32.26 20.03
N ASN A 22 35.31 -32.23 21.33
CA ASN A 22 36.04 -33.28 22.03
C ASN A 22 35.09 -33.99 23.01
N VAL A 23 34.46 -35.10 22.60
CA VAL A 23 34.01 -36.18 23.53
C VAL A 23 33.95 -37.49 22.73
N ALA A 24 34.64 -38.52 23.24
CA ALA A 24 34.67 -39.86 22.66
C ALA A 24 33.36 -40.63 22.96
N ILE A 25 32.58 -40.93 21.91
CA ILE A 25 31.48 -41.90 21.93
C ILE A 25 31.65 -42.90 20.77
N CYS A 26 31.36 -44.16 21.08
CA CYS A 26 31.61 -45.41 20.37
C CYS A 26 31.30 -45.49 18.85
N PHE A 27 32.04 -46.39 18.20
CA PHE A 27 32.26 -46.67 16.76
C PHE A 27 31.06 -46.98 15.82
N LEU A 28 29.82 -46.55 16.12
CA LEU A 28 28.71 -46.53 15.14
C LEU A 28 28.42 -45.11 14.60
N VAL A 29 29.09 -44.10 15.15
CA VAL A 29 28.91 -42.68 14.87
C VAL A 29 29.38 -42.19 13.47
N PRO A 30 30.43 -42.71 12.81
CA PRO A 30 30.96 -42.05 11.61
C PRO A 30 30.06 -42.17 10.36
N VAL A 31 29.25 -43.22 10.23
CA VAL A 31 28.30 -43.35 9.10
C VAL A 31 27.09 -42.43 9.27
N LEU A 32 26.58 -42.29 10.50
CA LEU A 32 25.50 -41.33 10.81
C LEU A 32 25.96 -39.88 10.63
N LEU A 33 27.20 -39.54 11.01
CA LEU A 33 27.76 -38.20 10.80
C LEU A 33 27.88 -37.85 9.30
N LEU A 34 28.33 -38.78 8.46
CA LEU A 34 28.46 -38.56 7.02
C LEU A 34 27.10 -38.38 6.31
N LEU A 35 26.07 -39.09 6.78
CA LEU A 35 24.71 -38.96 6.23
C LEU A 35 24.07 -37.62 6.65
N CYS A 36 24.28 -37.17 7.89
CA CYS A 36 23.80 -35.88 8.36
C CYS A 36 24.42 -34.71 7.59
N THR A 37 25.72 -34.78 7.22
CA THR A 37 26.37 -33.70 6.46
C THR A 37 25.84 -33.57 5.04
N LYS A 38 25.43 -34.68 4.40
CA LYS A 38 24.91 -34.64 3.03
C LYS A 38 23.50 -34.07 2.99
N ALA A 39 22.61 -34.54 3.88
CA ALA A 39 21.25 -34.03 3.95
C ALA A 39 21.22 -32.52 4.27
N PHE A 40 22.06 -32.08 5.21
CA PHE A 40 22.23 -30.66 5.51
C PHE A 40 22.69 -29.86 4.29
N ALA A 41 23.72 -30.31 3.58
CA ALA A 41 24.20 -29.63 2.37
C ALA A 41 23.11 -29.53 1.29
N ASP A 42 22.40 -30.64 1.03
CA ASP A 42 21.31 -30.68 0.04
C ASP A 42 20.13 -29.76 0.43
N ASP A 43 19.86 -29.58 1.72
CA ASP A 43 18.83 -28.64 2.21
C ASP A 43 19.27 -27.18 2.05
N ILE A 44 20.53 -26.87 2.38
CA ILE A 44 21.10 -25.52 2.23
C ILE A 44 21.19 -25.11 0.76
N ASP A 45 21.58 -26.02 -0.14
CA ASP A 45 21.62 -25.75 -1.58
C ASP A 45 20.22 -25.40 -2.12
N ARG A 46 19.19 -26.15 -1.70
CA ARG A 46 17.79 -25.86 -2.05
C ARG A 46 17.29 -24.53 -1.48
N ALA A 47 17.70 -24.18 -0.26
CA ALA A 47 17.38 -22.87 0.31
C ALA A 47 18.04 -21.73 -0.46
N ASN A 48 19.30 -21.88 -0.88
CA ASN A 48 19.99 -20.88 -1.70
C ASN A 48 19.34 -20.70 -3.08
N GLU A 49 18.89 -21.79 -3.70
CA GLU A 49 18.08 -21.73 -4.93
C GLU A 49 16.76 -20.98 -4.69
N ALA A 50 16.08 -21.26 -3.57
CA ALA A 50 14.86 -20.56 -3.19
C ALA A 50 15.06 -19.06 -2.96
N LEU A 51 16.12 -18.66 -2.26
CA LEU A 51 16.48 -17.26 -2.06
C LEU A 51 16.70 -16.55 -3.40
N THR A 52 17.46 -17.17 -4.31
CA THR A 52 17.73 -16.63 -5.65
C THR A 52 16.43 -16.50 -6.47
N TYR A 53 15.56 -17.50 -6.41
CA TYR A 53 14.26 -17.48 -7.09
C TYR A 53 13.40 -16.32 -6.59
N ILE A 54 13.26 -16.17 -5.27
CA ILE A 54 12.44 -15.11 -4.66
C ILE A 54 12.98 -13.73 -5.03
N GLU A 55 14.30 -13.51 -4.89
CA GLU A 55 14.94 -12.24 -5.23
C GLU A 55 14.78 -11.89 -6.72
N THR A 56 14.76 -12.88 -7.61
CA THR A 56 14.65 -12.63 -9.06
C THR A 56 13.19 -12.41 -9.49
N ASN A 57 12.25 -13.15 -8.91
CA ASN A 57 10.88 -13.24 -9.41
C ASN A 57 9.87 -12.38 -8.62
N LEU A 58 10.18 -11.96 -7.39
CA LEU A 58 9.28 -11.13 -6.56
C LEU A 58 9.72 -9.66 -6.54
N THR A 59 10.08 -9.12 -7.71
CA THR A 59 10.61 -7.73 -7.85
C THR A 59 9.57 -6.71 -8.35
N GLY A 60 8.32 -7.14 -8.54
CA GLY A 60 7.24 -6.28 -9.03
C GLY A 60 6.52 -5.49 -7.93
N ASP A 61 5.68 -4.54 -8.34
CA ASP A 61 4.80 -3.79 -7.43
C ASP A 61 3.37 -4.34 -7.40
N SER A 62 3.10 -5.44 -8.11
CA SER A 62 1.76 -6.00 -8.28
C SER A 62 1.72 -7.51 -8.06
N TYR A 63 0.84 -7.94 -7.15
CA TYR A 63 0.56 -9.36 -6.87
C TYR A 63 -0.24 -10.06 -8.00
N ILE A 64 -0.62 -9.33 -9.04
CA ILE A 64 -1.46 -9.80 -10.15
C ILE A 64 -0.62 -10.33 -11.31
N GLU A 65 0.69 -10.06 -11.33
CA GLU A 65 1.58 -10.58 -12.36
C GLU A 65 1.59 -12.12 -12.39
N PRO A 66 1.82 -12.75 -13.56
CA PRO A 66 1.88 -14.21 -13.66
C PRO A 66 2.93 -14.80 -12.71
N LEU A 67 2.46 -15.46 -11.66
CA LEU A 67 3.28 -16.09 -10.64
C LEU A 67 3.27 -17.60 -10.82
N ASP A 68 4.44 -18.24 -10.90
CA ASP A 68 4.53 -19.70 -10.83
C ASP A 68 4.34 -20.16 -9.38
N ILE A 69 3.07 -20.34 -9.01
CA ILE A 69 2.64 -20.77 -7.67
C ILE A 69 3.33 -22.07 -7.26
N THR A 70 3.49 -23.02 -8.19
CA THR A 70 4.04 -24.34 -7.86
C THR A 70 5.53 -24.22 -7.50
N ALA A 71 6.28 -23.45 -8.30
CA ALA A 71 7.67 -23.17 -8.00
C ALA A 71 7.82 -22.41 -6.67
N LEU A 72 7.00 -21.37 -6.44
CA LEU A 72 7.07 -20.58 -5.20
C LEU A 72 6.72 -21.42 -3.96
N GLU A 73 5.73 -22.30 -4.02
CA GLU A 73 5.40 -23.25 -2.95
C GLU A 73 6.56 -24.21 -2.65
N GLN A 74 7.22 -24.74 -3.69
CA GLN A 74 8.40 -25.59 -3.52
C GLN A 74 9.55 -24.85 -2.82
N HIS A 75 9.82 -23.61 -3.25
CA HIS A 75 10.87 -22.77 -2.66
C HIS A 75 10.54 -22.37 -1.23
N LEU A 76 9.28 -22.02 -0.94
CA LEU A 76 8.79 -21.78 0.42
C LEU A 76 8.98 -23.01 1.33
N GLY A 77 8.71 -24.21 0.80
CA GLY A 77 8.96 -25.46 1.50
C GLY A 77 10.44 -25.67 1.85
N ALA A 78 11.35 -25.34 0.94
CA ALA A 78 12.79 -25.42 1.19
C ALA A 78 13.25 -24.47 2.29
N LEU A 79 12.80 -23.21 2.27
CA LEU A 79 13.13 -22.24 3.33
C LEU A 79 12.59 -22.67 4.70
N SER A 80 11.36 -23.20 4.73
CA SER A 80 10.71 -23.64 5.96
C SER A 80 11.42 -24.85 6.56
N LEU A 81 11.78 -25.83 5.73
CA LEU A 81 12.53 -27.02 6.14
C LEU A 81 13.85 -26.65 6.83
N VAL A 82 14.58 -25.68 6.28
CA VAL A 82 15.85 -25.23 6.85
C VAL A 82 15.65 -24.54 8.21
N LEU A 83 14.64 -23.67 8.34
CA LEU A 83 14.34 -22.99 9.60
C LEU A 83 13.82 -23.92 10.70
N GLU A 84 13.19 -25.05 10.34
CA GLU A 84 12.65 -26.03 11.28
C GLU A 84 13.71 -27.02 11.77
N ASN A 85 14.61 -27.46 10.88
CA ASN A 85 15.58 -28.50 11.19
C ASN A 85 16.94 -27.96 11.67
N TYR A 86 17.26 -26.71 11.36
CA TYR A 86 18.57 -26.14 11.64
C TYR A 86 18.47 -24.84 12.44
N GLN A 87 19.34 -24.70 13.43
CA GLN A 87 19.48 -23.48 14.18
C GLN A 87 20.31 -22.48 13.37
N LEU A 88 19.65 -21.72 12.49
CA LEU A 88 20.26 -20.58 11.82
C LEU A 88 20.26 -19.38 12.76
N ASP A 89 21.44 -18.81 13.03
CA ASP A 89 21.60 -17.58 13.80
C ASP A 89 22.07 -16.42 12.91
N GLY A 90 22.22 -15.24 13.52
CA GLY A 90 22.80 -14.08 12.87
C GLY A 90 22.09 -13.64 11.58
N ASP A 91 22.89 -13.32 10.56
CA ASP A 91 22.42 -12.83 9.27
C ASP A 91 21.69 -13.90 8.44
N ASP A 92 22.14 -15.15 8.50
CA ASP A 92 21.56 -16.24 7.71
C ASP A 92 20.12 -16.54 8.14
N GLY A 93 19.88 -16.64 9.45
CA GLY A 93 18.53 -16.83 9.99
C GLY A 93 17.59 -15.67 9.66
N ARG A 94 18.12 -14.43 9.63
CA ARG A 94 17.35 -13.25 9.22
C ARG A 94 16.98 -13.27 7.74
N LEU A 95 17.95 -13.57 6.88
CA LEU A 95 17.77 -13.60 5.43
C LEU A 95 16.71 -14.64 5.01
N VAL A 96 16.77 -15.84 5.59
CA VAL A 96 15.84 -16.92 5.27
C VAL A 96 14.42 -16.57 5.72
N ARG A 97 14.24 -16.02 6.93
CA ARG A 97 12.93 -15.56 7.41
C ARG A 97 12.36 -14.42 6.57
N TYR A 98 13.20 -13.44 6.21
CA TYR A 98 12.77 -12.30 5.40
C TYR A 98 12.19 -12.78 4.06
N ASN A 99 12.93 -13.65 3.35
CA ASN A 99 12.47 -14.19 2.07
C ASN A 99 11.26 -15.11 2.23
N ARG A 100 11.14 -15.84 3.35
CA ARG A 100 9.94 -16.62 3.66
C ARG A 100 8.70 -15.73 3.84
N ILE A 101 8.83 -14.59 4.55
CA ILE A 101 7.74 -13.60 4.68
C ILE A 101 7.30 -13.12 3.30
N GLN A 102 8.23 -12.66 2.47
CA GLN A 102 7.93 -12.16 1.13
C GLN A 102 7.23 -13.23 0.26
N ALA A 103 7.74 -14.47 0.26
CA ALA A 103 7.14 -15.56 -0.49
C ALA A 103 5.70 -15.86 -0.04
N ILE A 104 5.46 -15.90 1.27
CA ILE A 104 4.12 -16.16 1.84
C ILE A 104 3.16 -15.02 1.49
N GLU A 105 3.60 -13.77 1.66
CA GLU A 105 2.82 -12.57 1.34
C GLU A 105 2.37 -12.61 -0.12
N TRP A 106 3.32 -12.73 -1.06
CA TRP A 106 3.04 -12.75 -2.49
C TRP A 106 2.15 -13.91 -2.91
N LEU A 107 2.45 -15.12 -2.43
CA LEU A 107 1.68 -16.31 -2.75
C LEU A 107 0.21 -16.17 -2.33
N ASN A 108 -0.03 -15.68 -1.11
CA ASN A 108 -1.38 -15.62 -0.56
C ASN A 108 -2.18 -14.40 -1.05
N PHE A 109 -1.54 -13.27 -1.33
CA PHE A 109 -2.21 -12.20 -2.08
C PHE A 109 -2.55 -12.62 -3.50
N HIS A 110 -1.68 -13.34 -4.19
CA HIS A 110 -2.00 -13.86 -5.53
C HIS A 110 -3.19 -14.84 -5.47
N ARG A 111 -3.25 -15.70 -4.45
CA ARG A 111 -4.41 -16.59 -4.22
C ARG A 111 -5.70 -15.78 -3.99
N LEU A 112 -5.65 -14.75 -3.14
CA LEU A 112 -6.79 -13.85 -2.89
C LEU A 112 -7.32 -13.24 -4.20
N HIS A 113 -6.44 -12.69 -5.05
CA HIS A 113 -6.84 -12.04 -6.31
C HIS A 113 -7.26 -13.02 -7.42
N THR A 114 -6.98 -14.32 -7.26
CA THR A 114 -7.34 -15.36 -8.24
C THR A 114 -8.42 -16.30 -7.73
N ASP A 115 -9.17 -15.88 -6.70
CA ASP A 115 -10.25 -16.63 -6.06
C ASP A 115 -9.82 -18.04 -5.57
N LYS A 116 -8.55 -18.18 -5.20
CA LYS A 116 -8.00 -19.41 -4.60
C LYS A 116 -7.99 -19.29 -3.08
N ILE A 117 -8.02 -20.44 -2.43
CA ILE A 117 -8.00 -20.53 -0.96
C ILE A 117 -6.66 -20.00 -0.43
N VAL A 118 -6.72 -19.01 0.45
CA VAL A 118 -5.59 -18.49 1.22
C VAL A 118 -5.15 -19.52 2.26
N ASP A 119 -3.84 -19.75 2.39
CA ASP A 119 -3.27 -20.63 3.42
C ASP A 119 -3.00 -19.82 4.70
N ILE A 120 -3.99 -19.80 5.58
CA ILE A 120 -3.94 -19.06 6.85
C ILE A 120 -2.75 -19.46 7.72
N ALA A 121 -2.37 -20.75 7.74
CA ALA A 121 -1.26 -21.22 8.56
C ALA A 121 0.09 -20.65 8.09
N GLN A 122 0.27 -20.49 6.77
CA GLN A 122 1.41 -19.77 6.23
C GLN A 122 1.38 -18.29 6.61
N VAL A 123 0.24 -17.62 6.48
CA VAL A 123 0.14 -16.20 6.84
C VAL A 123 0.50 -15.97 8.32
N GLU A 124 -0.04 -16.79 9.23
CA GLU A 124 0.35 -16.74 10.65
C GLU A 124 1.85 -17.03 10.87
N MET A 125 2.45 -17.90 10.06
CA MET A 125 3.90 -18.15 10.09
C MET A 125 4.70 -16.91 9.68
N ALA A 126 4.28 -16.20 8.62
CA ALA A 126 4.91 -14.95 8.22
C ALA A 126 4.76 -13.87 9.30
N ILE A 127 3.60 -13.74 9.94
CA ILE A 127 3.41 -12.83 11.08
C ILE A 127 4.37 -13.14 12.23
N ARG A 128 4.55 -14.43 12.58
CA ARG A 128 5.53 -14.84 13.59
C ARG A 128 6.96 -14.48 13.19
N ASP A 129 7.33 -14.71 11.94
CA ASP A 129 8.66 -14.34 11.44
C ASP A 129 8.87 -12.83 11.48
N THR A 130 7.88 -12.03 11.07
CA THR A 130 7.93 -10.56 11.16
C THR A 130 8.20 -10.13 12.60
N ASN A 131 7.44 -10.65 13.56
CA ASN A 131 7.61 -10.32 14.99
C ASN A 131 9.02 -10.65 15.52
N ILE A 132 9.65 -11.71 15.00
CA ILE A 132 11.03 -12.05 15.33
C ILE A 132 12.01 -11.04 14.68
N LEU A 133 11.83 -10.74 13.39
CA LEU A 133 12.78 -9.92 12.63
C LEU A 133 12.77 -8.46 13.02
N VAL A 134 11.61 -7.86 13.32
CA VAL A 134 11.51 -6.43 13.67
C VAL A 134 12.30 -6.09 14.94
N GLN A 135 12.60 -7.07 15.79
CA GLN A 135 13.45 -6.91 16.98
C GLN A 135 14.96 -7.01 16.68
N GLN A 136 15.34 -7.42 15.47
CA GLN A 136 16.72 -7.77 15.11
C GLN A 136 17.31 -6.91 13.99
N ILE A 137 16.48 -6.17 13.24
CA ILE A 137 16.92 -5.40 12.07
C ILE A 137 16.87 -3.89 12.32
N PRO A 138 17.59 -3.08 11.52
CA PRO A 138 17.50 -1.63 11.60
C PRO A 138 16.07 -1.12 11.45
N TYR A 139 15.79 -0.02 12.15
CA TYR A 139 14.49 0.67 12.21
C TYR A 139 13.79 0.84 10.86
N ARG A 140 14.53 1.27 9.82
CA ARG A 140 13.94 1.53 8.49
C ARG A 140 13.42 0.24 7.85
N GLU A 141 14.15 -0.86 7.96
CA GLU A 141 13.78 -2.16 7.37
C GLU A 141 12.61 -2.79 8.13
N ALA A 142 12.57 -2.62 9.46
CA ALA A 142 11.45 -3.07 10.29
C ALA A 142 10.11 -2.45 9.85
N SER A 143 10.14 -1.21 9.39
CA SER A 143 8.94 -0.48 8.99
C SER A 143 8.23 -1.06 7.76
N SER A 144 8.99 -1.55 6.78
CA SER A 144 8.42 -2.21 5.60
C SER A 144 7.84 -3.59 5.94
N LEU A 145 8.51 -4.35 6.81
CA LEU A 145 7.99 -5.65 7.28
C LEU A 145 6.68 -5.49 8.06
N GLN A 146 6.61 -4.50 8.94
CA GLN A 146 5.38 -4.18 9.67
C GLN A 146 4.26 -3.72 8.73
N TYR A 147 4.59 -2.93 7.70
CA TYR A 147 3.59 -2.55 6.69
C TYR A 147 2.99 -3.77 5.99
N GLY A 148 3.83 -4.69 5.50
CA GLY A 148 3.39 -5.95 4.87
C GLY A 148 2.61 -6.85 5.82
N ALA A 149 3.04 -6.95 7.09
CA ALA A 149 2.30 -7.68 8.12
C ALA A 149 0.91 -7.09 8.39
N GLY A 150 0.78 -5.76 8.38
CA GLY A 150 -0.53 -5.11 8.48
C GLY A 150 -1.42 -5.40 7.27
N LEU A 151 -0.88 -5.41 6.05
CA LEU A 151 -1.62 -5.81 4.85
C LEU A 151 -2.10 -7.26 4.95
N MET A 152 -1.23 -8.19 5.34
CA MET A 152 -1.59 -9.59 5.54
C MET A 152 -2.67 -9.76 6.62
N ALA A 153 -2.52 -9.07 7.76
CA ALA A 153 -3.49 -9.13 8.85
C ALA A 153 -4.87 -8.61 8.40
N MET A 154 -4.91 -7.51 7.64
CA MET A 154 -6.17 -6.94 7.14
C MET A 154 -6.83 -7.84 6.10
N HIS A 155 -6.09 -8.24 5.06
CA HIS A 155 -6.69 -8.80 3.85
C HIS A 155 -6.66 -10.33 3.80
N LEU A 156 -5.75 -10.98 4.53
CA LEU A 156 -5.59 -12.44 4.51
C LEU A 156 -6.07 -13.10 5.80
N LEU A 157 -5.97 -12.41 6.94
CA LEU A 157 -6.47 -12.90 8.24
C LEU A 157 -7.80 -12.26 8.66
N GLU A 158 -8.28 -11.24 7.94
CA GLU A 158 -9.47 -10.45 8.29
C GLU A 158 -9.44 -9.90 9.73
N SER A 159 -8.23 -9.61 10.23
CA SER A 159 -7.97 -9.17 11.59
C SER A 159 -7.58 -7.69 11.61
N THR A 160 -8.59 -6.83 11.52
CA THR A 160 -8.45 -5.37 11.52
C THR A 160 -7.63 -4.85 12.69
N ASP A 161 -7.89 -5.30 13.92
CA ASP A 161 -7.19 -4.82 15.13
C ASP A 161 -5.67 -5.05 15.00
N MET A 162 -5.27 -6.27 14.62
CA MET A 162 -3.88 -6.64 14.40
C MET A 162 -3.23 -5.82 13.27
N ALA A 163 -3.97 -5.56 12.18
CA ALA A 163 -3.46 -4.73 11.09
C ALA A 163 -3.10 -3.31 11.57
N TYR A 164 -3.98 -2.71 12.37
CA TYR A 164 -3.75 -1.37 12.92
C TYR A 164 -2.69 -1.31 14.01
N GLU A 165 -2.47 -2.40 14.75
CA GLU A 165 -1.31 -2.51 15.63
C GLU A 165 0.00 -2.41 14.83
N PHE A 166 0.15 -3.22 13.78
CA PHE A 166 1.32 -3.16 12.91
C PHE A 166 1.47 -1.79 12.23
N TRP A 167 0.38 -1.22 11.71
CA TRP A 167 0.42 0.09 11.06
C TRP A 167 0.75 1.23 12.02
N ARG A 168 0.32 1.15 13.28
CA ARG A 168 0.71 2.11 14.32
C ARG A 168 2.21 2.04 14.61
N GLU A 169 2.75 0.83 14.72
CA GLU A 169 4.18 0.65 14.93
C GLU A 169 4.98 1.21 13.74
N CYS A 170 4.68 0.82 12.49
CA CYS A 170 5.44 1.31 11.34
C CYS A 170 5.22 2.78 11.00
N ALA A 171 4.08 3.38 11.36
CA ALA A 171 3.90 4.82 11.29
C ALA A 171 4.79 5.54 12.31
N GLY A 172 4.94 4.99 13.52
CA GLY A 172 5.98 5.42 14.46
C GLY A 172 7.36 5.38 13.81
N LEU A 173 7.59 4.38 12.95
CA LEU A 173 8.80 4.24 12.13
C LEU A 173 8.90 5.17 10.91
N GLN A 174 8.00 6.15 10.77
CA GLN A 174 7.94 7.09 9.65
C GLN A 174 7.75 6.41 8.27
N HIS A 175 7.12 5.23 8.24
CA HIS A 175 6.75 4.58 6.98
C HIS A 175 5.55 5.28 6.35
N ALA A 176 5.73 5.84 5.15
CA ALA A 176 4.71 6.69 4.51
C ALA A 176 3.38 5.96 4.27
N GLY A 177 3.42 4.67 3.88
CA GLY A 177 2.21 3.87 3.68
C GLY A 177 1.39 3.72 4.97
N CYS A 178 2.08 3.49 6.09
CA CYS A 178 1.41 3.31 7.38
C CYS A 178 0.83 4.63 7.89
N MET A 179 1.59 5.71 7.78
CA MET A 179 1.10 7.05 8.14
C MET A 179 -0.11 7.46 7.29
N ASN A 180 -0.14 7.15 5.98
CA ASN A 180 -1.31 7.42 5.12
C ASN A 180 -2.56 6.66 5.59
N ILE A 181 -2.40 5.38 5.96
CA ILE A 181 -3.52 4.56 6.46
C ILE A 181 -4.05 5.13 7.78
N LEU A 182 -3.17 5.49 8.71
CA LEU A 182 -3.59 6.10 9.98
C LEU A 182 -4.20 7.48 9.80
N ALA A 183 -3.63 8.31 8.92
CA ALA A 183 -4.20 9.61 8.58
C ALA A 183 -5.63 9.46 8.09
N SER A 184 -5.85 8.48 7.20
CA SER A 184 -7.15 8.21 6.63
C SER A 184 -8.14 7.72 7.68
N GLY A 185 -7.72 6.76 8.52
CA GLY A 185 -8.54 6.23 9.61
C GLY A 185 -8.89 7.28 10.67
N HIS A 186 -7.98 8.18 11.01
CA HIS A 186 -8.27 9.30 11.91
C HIS A 186 -9.26 10.31 11.32
N PHE A 187 -9.32 10.43 10.00
CA PHE A 187 -10.37 11.22 9.38
C PHE A 187 -11.71 10.49 9.37
N THR A 188 -11.75 9.25 8.88
CA THR A 188 -13.01 8.50 8.64
C THR A 188 -13.62 7.92 9.91
N GLY A 189 -12.80 7.52 10.87
CA GLY A 189 -13.20 6.67 11.99
C GLY A 189 -13.34 5.19 11.62
N GLU A 190 -12.89 4.82 10.42
CA GLU A 190 -12.95 3.45 9.93
C GLU A 190 -12.12 2.52 10.82
N ASN A 191 -12.52 1.25 10.87
CA ASN A 191 -11.77 0.21 11.57
C ASN A 191 -11.58 0.49 13.08
N GLY A 192 -12.51 1.23 13.69
CA GLY A 192 -12.49 1.52 15.12
C GLY A 192 -11.46 2.59 15.53
N ILE A 193 -10.81 3.26 14.58
CA ILE A 193 -9.93 4.40 14.91
C ILE A 193 -10.78 5.56 15.42
N PRO A 194 -10.41 6.21 16.54
CA PRO A 194 -11.04 7.45 16.96
C PRO A 194 -10.83 8.56 15.93
N VAL A 195 -11.93 9.19 15.52
CA VAL A 195 -11.89 10.37 14.66
C VAL A 195 -11.09 11.48 15.35
N ASP A 196 -10.03 11.93 14.71
CA ASP A 196 -9.15 13.01 15.17
C ASP A 196 -8.55 13.74 13.96
N PHE A 197 -9.08 14.93 13.68
CA PHE A 197 -8.65 15.72 12.52
C PHE A 197 -7.24 16.25 12.65
N GLU A 198 -6.83 16.66 13.84
CA GLU A 198 -5.47 17.18 14.06
C GLU A 198 -4.47 16.07 13.81
N GLN A 199 -4.77 14.86 14.28
CA GLN A 199 -3.93 13.69 14.04
C GLN A 199 -3.91 13.28 12.56
N ALA A 200 -5.04 13.37 11.85
CA ALA A 200 -5.09 13.13 10.41
C ALA A 200 -4.20 14.11 9.62
N VAL A 201 -4.28 15.41 9.96
CA VAL A 201 -3.42 16.45 9.37
C VAL A 201 -1.94 16.19 9.65
N LEU A 202 -1.59 15.91 10.91
CA LEU A 202 -0.21 15.64 11.31
C LEU A 202 0.39 14.46 10.53
N TRP A 203 -0.36 13.36 10.38
CA TRP A 203 0.12 12.20 9.63
C TRP A 203 0.27 12.50 8.13
N HIS A 204 -0.68 13.20 7.51
CA HIS A 204 -0.55 13.60 6.11
C HIS A 204 0.64 14.55 5.88
N GLN A 205 0.89 15.49 6.80
CA GLN A 205 2.09 16.34 6.74
C GLN A 205 3.37 15.49 6.85
N GLY A 206 3.40 14.52 7.77
CA GLY A 206 4.51 13.56 7.90
C GLY A 206 4.80 12.80 6.61
N VAL A 207 3.75 12.30 5.94
CA VAL A 207 3.88 11.63 4.64
C VAL A 207 4.34 12.57 3.54
N TYR A 208 3.78 13.78 3.45
CA TYR A 208 4.21 14.81 2.50
C TYR A 208 5.72 15.09 2.63
N ASN A 209 6.23 15.17 3.86
CA ASN A 209 7.64 15.41 4.14
C ASN A 209 8.58 14.28 3.67
N THR A 210 8.05 13.09 3.37
CA THR A 210 8.84 12.02 2.71
C THR A 210 9.06 12.27 1.21
N GLY A 211 8.40 13.28 0.64
CA GLY A 211 8.55 13.67 -0.76
C GLY A 211 8.17 12.54 -1.71
N THR A 212 9.11 12.14 -2.56
CA THR A 212 8.94 11.07 -3.56
C THR A 212 9.64 9.77 -3.19
N ASP A 213 10.14 9.64 -1.96
CA ASP A 213 10.83 8.42 -1.50
C ASP A 213 9.91 7.21 -1.48
N PHE A 214 8.60 7.44 -1.28
CA PHE A 214 7.55 6.43 -1.36
C PHE A 214 6.66 6.66 -2.59
N ARG A 215 7.29 6.98 -3.73
CA ARG A 215 6.64 7.19 -5.02
C ARG A 215 5.50 8.22 -4.94
N CYS A 216 4.26 7.76 -4.87
CA CYS A 216 3.05 8.57 -4.90
C CYS A 216 2.54 8.97 -3.51
N ALA A 217 3.12 8.48 -2.41
CA ALA A 217 2.55 8.68 -1.07
C ALA A 217 2.48 10.16 -0.67
N GLY A 218 3.57 10.92 -0.88
CA GLY A 218 3.61 12.35 -0.59
C GLY A 218 2.62 13.15 -1.43
N PHE A 219 2.47 12.78 -2.70
CA PHE A 219 1.47 13.32 -3.61
C PHE A 219 0.05 13.15 -3.09
N TYR A 220 -0.33 11.91 -2.73
CA TYR A 220 -1.65 11.63 -2.20
C TYR A 220 -1.93 12.40 -0.90
N SER A 221 -0.95 12.50 0.00
CA SER A 221 -1.09 13.28 1.22
C SER A 221 -1.24 14.78 0.98
N ALA A 222 -0.54 15.36 0.00
CA ALA A 222 -0.74 16.76 -0.38
C ALA A 222 -2.18 17.01 -0.87
N ASN A 223 -2.76 16.07 -1.63
CA ASN A 223 -4.16 16.16 -2.06
C ASN A 223 -5.15 16.09 -0.91
N GLN A 224 -4.89 15.22 0.08
CA GLN A 224 -5.74 15.16 1.28
C GLN A 224 -5.63 16.43 2.11
N LEU A 225 -4.43 17.00 2.27
CA LEU A 225 -4.26 18.30 2.94
C LEU A 225 -4.96 19.44 2.21
N ALA A 226 -4.99 19.42 0.87
CA ALA A 226 -5.78 20.37 0.09
C ALA A 226 -7.27 20.26 0.44
N GLN A 227 -7.85 19.06 0.38
CA GLN A 227 -9.26 18.85 0.74
C GLN A 227 -9.58 19.23 2.18
N LEU A 228 -8.71 18.86 3.13
CA LEU A 228 -8.90 19.20 4.55
C LEU A 228 -8.87 20.71 4.76
N SER A 229 -7.94 21.42 4.14
CA SER A 229 -7.84 22.89 4.24
C SER A 229 -9.03 23.60 3.59
N PHE A 230 -9.60 23.04 2.51
CA PHE A 230 -10.77 23.58 1.85
C PHE A 230 -12.05 23.37 2.67
N HIS A 231 -12.32 22.13 3.07
CA HIS A 231 -13.57 21.76 3.73
C HIS A 231 -13.59 22.11 5.23
N PHE A 232 -12.44 22.10 5.89
CA PHE A 232 -12.30 22.29 7.34
C PHE A 232 -11.21 23.31 7.69
N PRO A 233 -11.36 24.59 7.26
CA PRO A 233 -10.36 25.65 7.44
C PRO A 233 -10.12 26.04 8.90
N GLN A 234 -10.87 25.49 9.85
CA GLN A 234 -10.60 25.65 11.28
C GLN A 234 -9.37 24.85 11.76
N TYR A 235 -8.94 23.84 11.01
CA TYR A 235 -7.73 23.08 11.32
C TYR A 235 -6.54 23.64 10.54
N ASP A 236 -5.42 23.83 11.22
CA ASP A 236 -4.19 24.30 10.58
C ASP A 236 -3.53 23.16 9.81
N THR A 237 -3.72 23.13 8.49
CA THR A 237 -3.04 22.19 7.60
C THR A 237 -1.65 22.67 7.20
N GLY A 238 -1.21 23.87 7.58
CA GLY A 238 0.04 24.48 7.16
C GLY A 238 0.02 25.10 5.75
N GLY A 239 -1.17 25.32 5.17
CA GLY A 239 -1.34 26.02 3.90
C GLY A 239 -2.79 26.06 3.41
N THR A 240 -3.06 26.88 2.40
CA THR A 240 -4.36 26.88 1.71
C THR A 240 -4.51 25.67 0.80
N TRP A 241 -5.72 25.41 0.33
CA TRP A 241 -5.95 24.29 -0.59
C TRP A 241 -5.26 24.50 -1.94
N GLN A 242 -5.11 25.75 -2.39
CA GLN A 242 -4.34 26.09 -3.59
C GLN A 242 -2.85 25.81 -3.39
N GLU A 243 -2.28 26.23 -2.26
CA GLU A 243 -0.87 25.96 -1.94
C GLU A 243 -0.60 24.44 -1.87
N TRP A 244 -1.51 23.67 -1.27
CA TRP A 244 -1.41 22.21 -1.24
C TRP A 244 -1.57 21.56 -2.62
N SER A 245 -2.47 22.09 -3.46
CA SER A 245 -2.62 21.67 -4.86
C SER A 245 -1.32 21.88 -5.65
N GLU A 246 -0.70 23.05 -5.54
CA GLU A 246 0.57 23.35 -6.21
C GLU A 246 1.71 22.45 -5.72
N LYS A 247 1.80 22.22 -4.40
CA LYS A 247 2.76 21.28 -3.80
C LYS A 247 2.57 19.86 -4.33
N SER A 248 1.32 19.45 -4.52
CA SER A 248 0.97 18.13 -5.04
C SER A 248 1.41 17.97 -6.51
N ASP A 249 1.10 18.95 -7.36
CA ASP A 249 1.55 18.97 -8.76
C ASP A 249 3.07 18.94 -8.88
N ALA A 250 3.77 19.66 -7.99
CA ALA A 250 5.23 19.66 -7.93
C ALA A 250 5.81 18.28 -7.56
N LEU A 251 5.17 17.54 -6.64
CA LEU A 251 5.57 16.17 -6.33
C LEU A 251 5.31 15.22 -7.51
N MET A 252 4.17 15.34 -8.20
CA MET A 252 3.89 14.52 -9.38
C MET A 252 4.91 14.71 -10.49
N LYS A 253 5.33 15.95 -10.71
CA LYS A 253 6.40 16.24 -11.65
C LYS A 253 7.69 15.52 -11.26
N GLN A 254 8.09 15.57 -9.99
CA GLN A 254 9.29 14.87 -9.50
C GLN A 254 9.17 13.34 -9.62
N VAL A 255 7.99 12.76 -9.35
CA VAL A 255 7.76 11.32 -9.51
C VAL A 255 7.97 10.90 -10.97
N ARG A 256 7.37 11.64 -11.92
CA ARG A 256 7.53 11.39 -13.36
C ARG A 256 8.97 11.53 -13.81
N GLU A 257 9.69 12.53 -13.31
CA GLU A 257 11.11 12.73 -13.61
C GLU A 257 11.98 11.58 -13.09
N ARG A 258 11.68 11.03 -11.91
CA ARG A 258 12.47 9.97 -11.26
C ARG A 258 12.22 8.60 -11.85
N ALA A 259 10.96 8.26 -12.10
CA ALA A 259 10.54 6.90 -12.42
C ALA A 259 10.04 6.74 -13.87
N GLY A 260 10.08 7.82 -14.66
CA GLY A 260 9.62 7.84 -16.04
C GLY A 260 8.10 7.95 -16.17
N GLU A 261 7.62 7.86 -17.41
CA GLU A 261 6.20 8.02 -17.75
C GLU A 261 5.32 6.85 -17.24
N GLN A 262 5.92 5.75 -16.80
CA GLN A 262 5.21 4.51 -16.42
C GLN A 262 4.65 4.53 -14.98
N VAL A 263 4.87 5.59 -14.19
CA VAL A 263 4.31 5.63 -12.83
C VAL A 263 2.87 6.11 -12.82
N HIS A 264 1.97 5.21 -12.40
CA HIS A 264 0.55 5.45 -12.25
C HIS A 264 0.21 5.90 -10.81
N CYS A 265 0.33 7.20 -10.52
CA CYS A 265 -0.14 7.76 -9.23
C CYS A 265 -1.62 8.17 -9.24
N LEU A 266 -2.49 7.46 -9.96
CA LEU A 266 -3.94 7.75 -10.08
C LEU A 266 -4.27 9.25 -10.17
N ARG A 267 -3.51 10.02 -10.96
CA ARG A 267 -3.58 11.50 -10.95
C ARG A 267 -4.95 12.03 -11.34
N TRP A 268 -5.71 11.31 -12.15
CA TRP A 268 -7.07 11.68 -12.56
C TRP A 268 -7.95 12.01 -11.35
N ASN A 269 -7.77 11.31 -10.22
CA ASN A 269 -8.47 11.55 -8.96
C ASN A 269 -8.27 13.01 -8.51
N GLN A 270 -7.01 13.41 -8.32
CA GLN A 270 -6.66 14.76 -7.90
C GLN A 270 -7.27 15.83 -8.82
N ASP A 271 -7.12 15.64 -10.13
CA ASP A 271 -7.55 16.63 -11.10
C ASP A 271 -9.07 16.84 -11.04
N THR A 272 -9.86 15.79 -10.76
CA THR A 272 -11.30 15.93 -10.51
C THR A 272 -11.64 16.65 -9.19
N ILE A 273 -10.91 16.40 -8.08
CA ILE A 273 -11.12 17.16 -6.83
C ILE A 273 -10.86 18.64 -7.07
N ILE A 274 -9.69 18.98 -7.64
CA ILE A 274 -9.30 20.38 -7.80
C ILE A 274 -10.31 21.10 -8.69
N ALA A 275 -10.79 20.46 -9.75
CA ALA A 275 -11.84 21.03 -10.59
C ALA A 275 -13.13 21.32 -9.80
N VAL A 276 -13.56 20.41 -8.90
CA VAL A 276 -14.74 20.63 -8.04
C VAL A 276 -14.49 21.73 -7.00
N MET A 277 -13.31 21.80 -6.40
CA MET A 277 -12.95 22.86 -5.44
C MET A 277 -12.90 24.23 -6.13
N ASN A 278 -12.29 24.32 -7.33
CA ASN A 278 -12.32 25.51 -8.18
C ASN A 278 -13.75 25.96 -8.46
N PHE A 279 -14.62 25.04 -8.87
CA PHE A 279 -16.04 25.35 -9.11
C PHE A 279 -16.75 25.87 -7.84
N ALA A 280 -16.48 25.26 -6.69
CA ALA A 280 -17.06 25.69 -5.43
C ALA A 280 -16.61 27.10 -5.00
N THR A 281 -15.40 27.55 -5.36
CA THR A 281 -14.89 28.88 -5.00
C THR A 281 -15.14 29.95 -6.05
N GLU A 282 -15.05 29.60 -7.33
CA GLU A 282 -15.03 30.54 -8.45
C GLU A 282 -16.31 30.46 -9.30
N GLY A 283 -17.13 29.42 -9.13
CA GLY A 283 -18.32 29.17 -9.94
C GLY A 283 -18.03 28.59 -11.33
N GLU A 284 -16.76 28.31 -11.64
CA GLU A 284 -16.31 27.76 -12.92
C GLU A 284 -15.52 26.46 -12.72
N LEU A 285 -15.83 25.43 -13.52
CA LEU A 285 -15.08 24.17 -13.51
C LEU A 285 -13.74 24.36 -14.25
N ASP A 286 -12.68 23.79 -13.68
CA ASP A 286 -11.38 23.70 -14.36
C ASP A 286 -11.43 22.61 -15.44
N HIS A 287 -11.91 22.99 -16.63
CA HIS A 287 -12.05 22.08 -17.76
C HIS A 287 -10.71 21.51 -18.23
N GLN A 288 -9.60 22.24 -18.06
CA GLN A 288 -8.28 21.74 -18.44
C GLN A 288 -7.90 20.54 -17.59
N ARG A 289 -8.05 20.64 -16.25
CA ARG A 289 -7.79 19.49 -15.36
C ARG A 289 -8.70 18.31 -15.65
N LEU A 290 -9.98 18.56 -15.94
CA LEU A 290 -10.89 17.48 -16.31
C LEU A 290 -10.51 16.81 -17.65
N ASP A 291 -9.99 17.56 -18.61
CA ASP A 291 -9.42 16.99 -19.85
C ASP A 291 -8.18 16.14 -19.57
N GLU A 292 -7.29 16.61 -18.69
CA GLU A 292 -6.13 15.84 -18.24
C GLU A 292 -6.57 14.54 -17.53
N ALA A 293 -7.55 14.61 -16.63
CA ALA A 293 -8.11 13.45 -15.95
C ALA A 293 -8.68 12.42 -16.94
N LEU A 294 -9.52 12.86 -17.88
CA LEU A 294 -10.13 12.00 -18.91
C LEU A 294 -9.09 11.31 -19.79
N SER A 295 -7.95 11.96 -20.08
CA SER A 295 -6.88 11.37 -20.88
C SER A 295 -6.13 10.21 -20.19
N MET A 296 -6.29 10.07 -18.86
CA MET A 296 -5.62 9.05 -18.05
C MET A 296 -6.54 7.90 -17.66
N ILE A 297 -7.85 8.01 -17.89
CA ILE A 297 -8.84 7.02 -17.49
C ILE A 297 -9.02 6.00 -18.61
N GLU A 298 -8.73 4.73 -18.32
CA GLU A 298 -8.96 3.61 -19.25
C GLU A 298 -10.33 2.96 -19.06
N ASP A 299 -10.85 2.94 -17.82
CA ASP A 299 -12.17 2.39 -17.52
C ASP A 299 -13.27 3.26 -18.15
N LYS A 300 -14.12 2.63 -18.96
CA LYS A 300 -15.14 3.33 -19.73
C LYS A 300 -16.21 3.98 -18.83
N ALA A 301 -16.63 3.31 -17.76
CA ALA A 301 -17.66 3.81 -16.87
C ALA A 301 -17.15 4.99 -16.05
N LEU A 302 -15.91 4.92 -15.57
CA LEU A 302 -15.22 5.99 -14.87
C LEU A 302 -15.00 7.20 -15.80
N PHE A 303 -14.65 6.96 -17.06
CA PHE A 303 -14.55 8.01 -18.07
C PHE A 303 -15.89 8.72 -18.26
N GLU A 304 -16.97 7.96 -18.39
CA GLU A 304 -18.33 8.49 -18.54
C GLU A 304 -18.77 9.29 -17.30
N ALA A 305 -18.53 8.80 -16.09
CA ALA A 305 -18.81 9.51 -14.85
C ALA A 305 -18.02 10.82 -14.74
N THR A 306 -16.75 10.82 -15.14
CA THR A 306 -15.90 12.02 -15.18
C THR A 306 -16.37 13.02 -16.25
N LEU A 307 -16.89 12.51 -17.37
CA LEU A 307 -17.47 13.35 -18.42
C LEU A 307 -18.79 13.99 -17.98
N MET A 308 -19.61 13.28 -17.17
CA MET A 308 -20.80 13.86 -16.54
C MET A 308 -20.45 15.06 -15.66
N LEU A 309 -19.39 14.93 -14.85
CA LEU A 309 -18.84 16.02 -14.05
C LEU A 309 -18.41 17.21 -14.92
N LYS A 310 -17.60 16.95 -15.96
CA LYS A 310 -17.08 18.00 -16.86
C LYS A 310 -18.18 18.78 -17.57
N ASN A 311 -19.21 18.09 -18.05
CA ASN A 311 -20.25 18.71 -18.85
C ASN A 311 -21.33 19.39 -17.99
N GLY A 312 -21.29 19.24 -16.66
CA GLY A 312 -22.39 19.63 -15.78
C GLY A 312 -23.71 18.97 -16.20
N ALA A 313 -23.63 17.73 -16.68
CA ALA A 313 -24.75 17.03 -17.32
C ALA A 313 -25.85 16.66 -16.33
N ASP A 314 -26.97 16.14 -16.85
CA ASP A 314 -28.02 15.54 -16.02
C ASP A 314 -27.46 14.34 -15.24
N LEU A 315 -27.20 14.56 -13.95
CA LEU A 315 -26.68 13.54 -13.04
C LEU A 315 -27.73 12.47 -12.69
N SER A 316 -28.96 12.52 -13.21
CA SER A 316 -29.99 11.51 -12.94
C SER A 316 -29.57 10.08 -13.30
N GLN A 317 -28.63 9.92 -14.24
CA GLN A 317 -28.09 8.63 -14.66
C GLN A 317 -26.82 8.22 -13.91
N ALA A 318 -26.29 9.06 -13.02
CA ALA A 318 -25.01 8.80 -12.37
C ALA A 318 -24.97 7.45 -11.62
N PRO A 319 -25.98 7.02 -10.83
CA PRO A 319 -25.94 5.72 -10.16
C PRO A 319 -25.72 4.54 -11.10
N ASN A 320 -26.37 4.55 -12.27
CA ASN A 320 -26.22 3.48 -13.28
C ASN A 320 -24.80 3.40 -13.84
N VAL A 321 -24.15 4.56 -14.03
CA VAL A 321 -22.76 4.62 -14.52
C VAL A 321 -21.79 4.23 -13.40
N LEU A 322 -22.04 4.69 -12.17
CA LEU A 322 -21.23 4.35 -11.01
C LEU A 322 -21.21 2.83 -10.77
N ASP A 323 -22.37 2.17 -10.82
CA ASP A 323 -22.46 0.70 -10.65
C ASP A 323 -21.70 -0.11 -11.69
N ALA A 324 -21.33 0.50 -12.82
CA ALA A 324 -20.54 -0.13 -13.87
C ALA A 324 -19.01 0.01 -13.68
N ILE A 325 -18.56 0.81 -12.69
CA ILE A 325 -17.13 0.99 -12.38
C ILE A 325 -16.65 -0.22 -11.58
N GLU A 326 -15.66 -0.95 -12.09
CA GLU A 326 -15.17 -2.21 -11.49
C GLU A 326 -14.61 -2.02 -10.07
N TYR A 327 -13.76 -1.00 -9.88
CA TYR A 327 -13.07 -0.78 -8.61
C TYR A 327 -13.87 0.12 -7.66
N ASP A 328 -14.20 -0.42 -6.48
CA ASP A 328 -15.01 0.30 -5.47
C ASP A 328 -14.35 1.62 -5.03
N PHE A 329 -13.01 1.65 -4.92
CA PHE A 329 -12.27 2.88 -4.61
C PHE A 329 -12.57 3.99 -5.63
N GLU A 330 -12.46 3.69 -6.93
CA GLU A 330 -12.68 4.66 -8.00
C GLU A 330 -14.15 5.08 -8.06
N ARG A 331 -15.06 4.10 -7.92
CA ARG A 331 -16.51 4.31 -7.86
C ARG A 331 -16.90 5.27 -6.73
N CYS A 332 -16.43 5.00 -5.52
CA CYS A 332 -16.71 5.83 -4.34
C CYS A 332 -16.14 7.23 -4.47
N TYR A 333 -14.95 7.34 -5.06
CA TYR A 333 -14.27 8.61 -5.23
C TYR A 333 -15.02 9.53 -6.21
N ILE A 334 -15.33 9.03 -7.42
CA ILE A 334 -16.04 9.84 -8.42
C ILE A 334 -17.49 10.12 -7.98
N ALA A 335 -18.15 9.19 -7.27
CA ALA A 335 -19.44 9.43 -6.65
C ALA A 335 -19.39 10.62 -5.67
N LEU A 336 -18.35 10.72 -4.84
CA LEU A 336 -18.15 11.85 -3.96
C LEU A 336 -17.97 13.17 -4.74
N GLN A 337 -17.15 13.18 -5.80
CA GLN A 337 -16.95 14.39 -6.61
C GLN A 337 -18.24 14.85 -7.28
N LEU A 338 -19.04 13.93 -7.81
CA LEU A 338 -20.37 14.23 -8.36
C LEU A 338 -21.32 14.77 -7.29
N THR A 339 -21.28 14.23 -6.07
CA THR A 339 -22.11 14.70 -4.95
C THR A 339 -21.73 16.12 -4.55
N LEU A 340 -20.43 16.41 -4.42
CA LEU A 340 -19.92 17.75 -4.12
C LEU A 340 -20.29 18.75 -5.23
N PHE A 341 -20.11 18.37 -6.50
CA PHE A 341 -20.52 19.19 -7.62
C PHE A 341 -22.03 19.48 -7.62
N ALA A 342 -22.87 18.46 -7.40
CA ALA A 342 -24.32 18.61 -7.31
C ALA A 342 -24.72 19.58 -6.19
N LYS A 343 -24.07 19.49 -5.02
CA LYS A 343 -24.26 20.41 -3.91
C LYS A 343 -23.92 21.85 -4.32
N TYR A 344 -22.71 22.09 -4.83
CA TYR A 344 -22.27 23.45 -5.15
C TYR A 344 -23.02 24.06 -6.34
N SER A 345 -23.58 23.23 -7.23
CA SER A 345 -24.45 23.63 -8.34
C SER A 345 -25.91 23.87 -7.94
N GLY A 346 -26.30 23.59 -6.69
CA GLY A 346 -27.69 23.71 -6.24
C GLY A 346 -28.64 22.62 -6.79
N LEU A 347 -28.10 21.49 -7.27
CA LEU A 347 -28.85 20.34 -7.79
C LEU A 347 -29.32 19.44 -6.64
N LEU A 348 -30.26 19.93 -5.83
CA LEU A 348 -30.65 19.30 -4.55
C LEU A 348 -31.14 17.85 -4.68
N GLN A 349 -31.88 17.52 -5.75
CA GLN A 349 -32.39 16.16 -5.96
C GLN A 349 -31.25 15.18 -6.29
N GLN A 350 -30.35 15.57 -7.19
CA GLN A 350 -29.19 14.79 -7.59
C GLN A 350 -28.21 14.64 -6.42
N LYS A 351 -28.03 15.70 -5.62
CA LYS A 351 -27.25 15.66 -4.38
C LYS A 351 -27.78 14.57 -3.44
N ALA A 352 -29.07 14.61 -3.11
CA ALA A 352 -29.67 13.63 -2.21
C ALA A 352 -29.55 12.19 -2.74
N MET A 353 -29.79 11.99 -4.04
CA MET A 353 -29.64 10.68 -4.69
C MET A 353 -28.21 10.13 -4.59
N LEU A 354 -27.20 10.98 -4.81
CA LEU A 354 -25.79 10.57 -4.72
C LEU A 354 -25.32 10.39 -3.27
N GLU A 355 -25.86 11.14 -2.32
CA GLU A 355 -25.65 10.88 -0.88
C GLU A 355 -26.19 9.51 -0.48
N ASP A 356 -27.42 9.18 -0.90
CA ASP A 356 -28.03 7.87 -0.67
C ASP A 356 -27.19 6.76 -1.30
N TYR A 357 -26.69 6.98 -2.52
CA TYR A 357 -25.79 6.07 -3.20
C TYR A 357 -24.54 5.77 -2.36
N LEU A 358 -23.79 6.81 -1.96
CA LEU A 358 -22.56 6.68 -1.16
C LEU A 358 -22.79 5.93 0.16
N ARG A 359 -23.94 6.12 0.80
CA ARG A 359 -24.29 5.45 2.05
C ARG A 359 -24.74 4.00 1.86
N SER A 360 -25.36 3.69 0.73
CA SER A 360 -25.95 2.37 0.47
C SER A 360 -24.94 1.29 0.13
N THR A 361 -23.78 1.65 -0.43
CA THR A 361 -22.76 0.67 -0.84
C THR A 361 -21.98 0.09 0.34
N GLY A 362 -21.95 0.79 1.49
CA GLY A 362 -21.14 0.41 2.66
C GLY A 362 -19.61 0.54 2.45
N GLN A 363 -19.15 0.71 1.21
CA GLN A 363 -17.75 0.75 0.81
C GLN A 363 -17.20 2.18 0.73
N CYS A 364 -18.08 3.18 0.57
CA CYS A 364 -17.67 4.58 0.40
C CYS A 364 -17.49 5.29 1.75
N THR A 365 -16.69 4.71 2.64
CA THR A 365 -16.49 5.17 4.03
C THR A 365 -15.93 6.59 4.08
N TRP A 366 -14.93 6.91 3.26
CA TRP A 366 -14.36 8.27 3.16
C TRP A 366 -15.40 9.31 2.75
N GLY A 367 -16.12 9.06 1.64
CA GLY A 367 -17.11 10.00 1.12
C GLY A 367 -18.26 10.23 2.10
N SER A 368 -18.76 9.15 2.71
CA SER A 368 -19.80 9.23 3.74
C SER A 368 -19.32 10.02 4.96
N ALA A 369 -18.10 9.75 5.44
CA ALA A 369 -17.52 10.45 6.57
C ALA A 369 -17.31 11.95 6.29
N LEU A 370 -16.86 12.32 5.08
CA LEU A 370 -16.73 13.72 4.68
C LEU A 370 -18.09 14.43 4.69
N ILE A 371 -19.13 13.81 4.13
CA ILE A 371 -20.49 14.37 4.11
C ILE A 371 -21.01 14.57 5.55
N ASP A 372 -20.93 13.56 6.40
CA ASP A 372 -21.39 13.63 7.80
C ASP A 372 -20.70 14.76 8.58
N LYS A 373 -19.40 14.94 8.35
CA LYS A 373 -18.62 15.99 9.02
C LYS A 373 -18.94 17.37 8.46
N LEU A 374 -19.15 17.51 7.15
CA LEU A 374 -19.62 18.76 6.55
C LEU A 374 -21.01 19.13 7.09
N GLN A 375 -21.92 18.16 7.24
CA GLN A 375 -23.24 18.34 7.85
C GLN A 375 -23.12 18.82 9.29
N THR A 376 -22.31 18.13 10.11
CA THR A 376 -22.08 18.50 11.52
C THR A 376 -21.47 19.90 11.65
N ALA A 377 -20.61 20.30 10.72
CA ALA A 377 -20.00 21.62 10.69
C ALA A 377 -20.93 22.73 10.15
N GLY A 378 -22.16 22.41 9.72
CA GLY A 378 -23.08 23.37 9.11
C GLY A 378 -22.63 23.86 7.73
N ARG A 379 -21.85 23.04 7.02
CA ARG A 379 -21.24 23.35 5.71
C ARG A 379 -21.81 22.50 4.58
N TRP A 380 -22.83 21.70 4.83
CA TRP A 380 -23.52 20.82 3.88
C TRP A 380 -24.96 21.26 3.67
#